data_AF-A0A8W8JM78-F1
#
_entry.id   AF-A0A8W8JM78-F1
#
_cell.length_a   1.000
_cell.length_b   1.000
_cell.length_c   1.000
_cell.angle_alpha   90.00
_cell.angle_beta   90.00
_cell.angle_gamma   90.00
#
_symmetry.space_group_name_H-M   'P 1'
#
loop_
_entity.id
_entity.type
_entity.pdbx_description
1 polymer ?
#
loop_
_entity_poly.entity_id
_entity_poly.type
_entity_poly.pdbx_seq_one_letter_code
_entity_poly.pdbx_strand_id
1 'polypeptide(L)' 'AQTRPDYTGPVLGPKMAEKQSREFTEDQLREGRNVISLQYGSNKGASQAGLNMGKQRMIND' A
#
# COMPACT_ATOMS: atom_id res chain seq x y z
N ALA A 1 12.10 -15.90 8.74
CA ALA A 1 12.69 -17.24 8.95
C ALA A 1 13.12 -17.87 7.63
N GLN A 2 12.23 -18.02 6.65
CA GLN A 2 12.56 -18.56 5.31
C GLN A 2 13.44 -17.65 4.41
N THR A 3 13.46 -16.35 4.66
CA THR A 3 14.19 -15.35 3.84
C THR A 3 15.67 -15.20 4.20
N ARG A 4 16.15 -15.97 5.19
CA ARG A 4 17.54 -15.90 5.64
C ARG A 4 18.40 -16.90 4.86
N PRO A 5 19.67 -16.58 4.57
CA PRO A 5 20.57 -17.45 3.81
C PRO A 5 20.91 -18.77 4.53
N ASP A 6 20.72 -18.84 5.85
CA ASP A 6 20.98 -20.00 6.72
C ASP A 6 19.75 -20.90 6.94
N TYR A 7 18.66 -20.70 6.20
CA TYR A 7 17.42 -21.45 6.39
C TYR A 7 17.39 -22.77 5.61
N THR A 8 17.41 -23.90 6.32
CA THR A 8 17.33 -25.28 5.80
C THR A 8 15.95 -25.94 5.96
N GLY A 9 14.93 -25.20 6.37
CA GLY A 9 13.56 -25.72 6.52
C GLY A 9 12.78 -25.76 5.20
N PRO A 10 11.63 -26.45 5.16
CA PRO A 10 10.79 -26.49 3.97
C PRO A 10 10.22 -25.10 3.64
N VAL A 11 10.27 -24.72 2.36
CA VAL A 11 9.60 -23.52 1.85
C VAL A 11 8.11 -23.79 1.80
N LEU A 12 7.37 -23.22 2.75
CA LEU A 12 5.92 -23.33 2.83
C LEU A 12 5.30 -22.15 2.08
N GLY A 13 4.64 -22.43 0.96
CA GLY A 13 3.89 -21.45 0.18
C GLY A 13 4.43 -21.19 -1.23
N PRO A 14 3.79 -20.27 -1.99
CA PRO A 14 4.18 -19.93 -3.35
C PRO A 14 5.60 -19.36 -3.41
N LYS A 15 6.26 -19.52 -4.57
CA LYS A 15 7.57 -18.90 -4.82
C LYS A 15 7.50 -17.40 -4.52
N MET A 16 8.48 -16.88 -3.78
CA MET A 16 8.61 -15.44 -3.54
C MET A 16 8.67 -14.71 -4.88
N ALA A 17 7.80 -13.70 -5.04
CA ALA A 17 7.76 -12.92 -6.26
C ALA A 17 9.09 -12.15 -6.44
N GLU A 18 9.63 -12.22 -7.65
CA GLU A 18 10.81 -11.44 -8.02
C GLU A 18 10.43 -9.96 -8.18
N LYS A 19 11.35 -9.06 -7.80
CA LYS A 19 11.13 -7.61 -7.96
C LYS A 19 10.96 -7.31 -9.45
N GLN A 20 9.76 -6.89 -9.83
CA GLN A 20 9.47 -6.45 -11.18
C GLN A 20 9.49 -4.92 -11.20
N SER A 21 10.64 -4.35 -11.58
CA SER A 21 10.76 -2.91 -11.83
C SER A 21 10.13 -2.58 -13.18
N ARG A 22 9.08 -1.75 -13.17
CA ARG A 22 8.51 -1.13 -14.36
C ARG A 22 9.08 0.27 -14.48
N GLU A 23 9.77 0.51 -15.59
CA GLU A 23 10.16 1.87 -15.98
C GLU A 23 8.98 2.52 -16.69
N PHE A 24 8.64 3.74 -16.29
CA PHE A 24 7.62 4.56 -16.93
C PHE A 24 8.31 5.64 -17.74
N THR A 25 7.71 6.03 -18.87
CA THR A 25 8.23 7.15 -19.66
C THR A 25 8.07 8.46 -18.88
N GLU A 26 8.95 9.43 -19.17
CA GLU A 26 8.90 10.74 -18.50
C GLU A 26 7.55 11.45 -18.72
N ASP A 27 6.98 11.31 -19.92
CA ASP A 27 5.63 11.79 -20.21
C ASP A 27 4.56 11.10 -19.36
N GLN A 28 4.62 9.78 -19.18
CA GLN A 28 3.66 9.07 -18.33
C GLN A 28 3.76 9.49 -16.85
N LEU A 29 4.97 9.76 -16.36
CA LEU A 29 5.18 10.30 -15.02
C LEU A 29 4.66 11.73 -14.89
N ARG A 30 4.80 12.55 -15.95
CA ARG A 30 4.30 13.94 -16.00
C ARG A 30 2.77 13.98 -15.99
N GLU A 31 2.11 13.14 -16.78
CA GLU A 31 0.66 13.01 -16.76
C GLU A 31 0.15 12.53 -15.39
N GLY A 32 0.86 11.62 -14.74
CA GLY A 32 0.55 11.14 -13.38
C GLY A 32 0.62 12.22 -12.29
N ARG A 33 1.45 13.26 -12.45
CA ARG A 33 1.53 14.37 -11.48
C ARG A 33 0.26 15.21 -11.43
N ASN A 34 -0.49 15.26 -12.53
CA ASN A 34 -1.74 16.00 -12.62
C ASN A 34 -2.94 15.19 -12.09
N VAL A 35 -2.74 13.90 -11.79
CA VAL A 35 -3.75 13.04 -11.18
C VAL A 35 -3.76 13.25 -9.67
N ILE A 36 -4.60 14.18 -9.22
CA ILE A 36 -4.83 14.41 -7.79
C ILE A 36 -5.69 13.26 -7.25
N SER A 37 -5.06 12.32 -6.56
CA SER A 37 -5.79 11.29 -5.82
C SER A 37 -6.52 11.91 -4.62
N LEU A 38 -7.63 11.32 -4.17
CA LEU A 38 -8.46 11.86 -3.08
C LEU A 38 -7.71 12.09 -1.75
N GLN A 39 -6.51 11.51 -1.60
CA GLN A 39 -5.64 11.61 -0.43
C GLN A 39 -4.38 12.45 -0.69
N TYR A 40 -4.26 13.12 -1.85
CA TYR A 40 -3.10 13.94 -2.17
C TYR A 40 -3.10 15.22 -1.32
N GLY A 41 -2.30 15.21 -0.27
CA GLY A 41 -2.17 16.28 0.71
C GLY A 41 -1.23 15.82 1.84
N SER A 42 -0.55 16.77 2.48
CA SER A 42 0.35 16.45 3.60
C SER A 42 -0.44 15.86 4.78
N ASN A 43 -0.10 14.62 5.17
CA ASN A 43 -0.63 13.97 6.38
C ASN A 43 -0.07 14.58 7.68
N LYS A 44 0.88 15.51 7.58
CA LYS A 44 1.64 16.06 8.72
C LYS A 44 0.79 16.93 9.67
N GLY A 45 -0.49 17.13 9.34
CA GLY A 45 -1.52 17.74 10.19
C GLY A 45 -2.95 17.24 9.91
N ALA A 46 -3.18 16.56 8.78
CA ALA A 46 -4.43 15.84 8.53
C ALA A 46 -4.35 14.45 9.17
N SER A 47 -4.66 14.36 10.47
CA SER A 47 -5.00 13.05 11.02
C SER A 47 -6.31 12.59 10.36
N GLN A 48 -6.32 11.38 9.83
CA GLN A 48 -7.54 10.67 9.44
C GLN A 48 -8.37 10.29 10.70
N ALA A 49 -8.29 11.09 11.77
CA ALA A 49 -9.06 10.88 12.98
C ALA A 49 -10.54 11.17 12.66
N GLY A 50 -11.39 10.15 12.75
CA GLY A 50 -12.83 10.27 12.53
C GLY A 50 -13.32 9.91 11.13
N LEU A 51 -12.47 9.38 10.23
CA LEU A 51 -13.00 8.75 9.01
C LEU A 51 -13.74 7.46 9.40
N ASN A 52 -15.07 7.49 9.25
CA ASN A 52 -15.95 6.33 9.44
C ASN A 52 -16.39 5.85 8.05
N MET A 53 -15.79 4.76 7.57
CA MET A 53 -16.19 4.12 6.31
C MET A 53 -17.31 3.11 6.60
N GLY A 54 -18.54 3.51 6.32
CA GLY A 54 -19.74 2.67 6.49
C GLY A 54 -20.74 3.29 7.46
N LYS A 55 -21.88 2.61 7.69
CA LYS A 55 -22.79 2.99 8.78
C LYS A 55 -22.16 2.58 10.11
N GLN A 56 -22.00 3.52 11.04
CA GLN A 56 -21.66 3.21 12.43
C GLN A 56 -22.69 2.21 12.98
N ARG A 57 -22.23 1.07 13.50
CA ARG A 57 -23.11 0.08 14.12
C ARG A 57 -23.74 0.72 15.36
N MET A 58 -25.06 0.83 15.40
CA MET A 58 -25.78 1.13 16.64
C MET A 58 -25.65 -0.09 17.56
N ILE A 59 -24.86 0.04 18.61
CA ILE A 59 -24.95 -0.84 19.78
C ILE A 59 -25.86 -0.09 20.75
N ASN A 60 -27.08 -0.58 20.95
CA ASN A 60 -27.87 -0.19 22.11
C ASN A 60 -27.51 -1.15 23.25
N ASP A 61 -26.88 -0.58 24.28
CA ASP A 61 -26.70 -1.10 25.64
C ASP A 61 -26.48 0.13 26.53
#